data_AF-A0A846Z0T7-F1
#
_entry.id   AF-A0A846Z0T7-F1
#
_cell.length_a   1.000
_cell.length_b   1.000
_cell.length_c   1.000
_cell.angle_alpha   90.00
_cell.angle_beta   90.00
_cell.angle_gamma   90.00
#
_symmetry.space_group_name_H-M   'P 1'
#
loop_
_entity.id
_entity.type
_entity.pdbx_description
1 polymer ?
#
loop_
_entity_poly.entity_id
_entity_poly.type
_entity_poly.pdbx_seq_one_letter_code
_entity_poly.pdbx_strand_id
1 'polypeptide(L)'
;MGAADSSVTVCAVPKNSPHTEKTVQVPKRAVGKLLARSLSYPGPCAQYGQSAPLGNGRLTAFSQTRGRTPLVIGLLAKDSTYDGLPYEPPTSGIWCYDKNGDGTVDQHRECTGGHERSLRLSPKFKKRVDSPFTYVLANWNPTGHMPAHIWDVPHFDVHFYMNPEAERLAIRPGPCPQLTNCDDYPKGKILPAAKYLHPDYKDTDAVEPGMGNHLVDTTAPEFHGGRFTSSFIYGIWNGKVTFYEPMVNLTQYNGLRNGTIDDRCVPIKLPQAYARSGWYPTQYCMRHRYNRAETVTSLEGFVYRTAG
;
A
#
# COMPACT_ATOMS: atom_id res chain seq x y z
N MET A 1 -40.69 -17.91 15.79
CA MET A 1 -39.47 -17.32 16.38
C MET A 1 -38.75 -16.56 15.27
N GLY A 2 -38.84 -15.23 15.26
CA GLY A 2 -38.21 -14.41 14.21
C GLY A 2 -36.70 -14.44 14.36
N ALA A 3 -35.98 -14.68 13.27
CA ALA A 3 -34.52 -14.59 13.25
C ALA A 3 -34.12 -13.21 13.80
N ALA A 4 -33.29 -13.18 14.84
CA ALA A 4 -32.73 -11.94 15.35
C ALA A 4 -32.05 -11.21 14.20
N ASP A 5 -32.55 -10.02 13.87
CA ASP A 5 -32.05 -9.20 12.77
C ASP A 5 -30.59 -8.82 13.07
N SER A 6 -29.66 -9.57 12.50
CA SER A 6 -28.23 -9.44 12.80
C SER A 6 -27.81 -7.99 12.52
N SER A 7 -27.25 -7.32 13.52
CA SER A 7 -26.68 -5.98 13.34
C SER A 7 -25.24 -6.08 12.85
N VAL A 8 -24.82 -5.06 12.10
CA VAL A 8 -23.44 -4.91 11.64
C VAL A 8 -22.93 -3.52 11.95
N THR A 9 -21.62 -3.43 12.17
CA THR A 9 -20.96 -2.17 12.49
C THR A 9 -20.80 -1.32 11.24
N VAL A 10 -21.25 -0.08 11.31
CA VAL A 10 -21.14 0.92 10.24
C VAL A 10 -20.61 2.21 10.83
N CYS A 11 -19.75 2.91 10.10
CA CYS A 11 -19.44 4.29 10.38
C CYS A 11 -20.53 5.15 9.74
N ALA A 12 -21.44 5.67 10.54
CA ALA A 12 -22.48 6.57 10.08
C ALA A 12 -21.90 7.96 9.81
N VAL A 13 -22.07 8.45 8.59
CA VAL A 13 -21.59 9.76 8.14
C VAL A 13 -22.70 10.46 7.33
N PRO A 14 -23.46 11.39 7.94
CA PRO A 14 -24.51 12.13 7.24
C PRO A 14 -23.94 13.02 6.11
N LYS A 15 -24.65 13.15 4.98
CA LYS A 15 -24.22 14.00 3.86
C LYS A 15 -24.16 15.49 4.23
N ASN A 16 -25.05 15.96 5.09
CA ASN A 16 -25.10 17.34 5.58
C ASN A 16 -24.09 17.63 6.71
N SER A 17 -23.33 16.64 7.17
CA SER A 17 -22.26 16.80 8.14
C SER A 17 -21.16 15.76 7.88
N PRO A 18 -20.41 15.91 6.76
CA PRO A 18 -19.41 14.94 6.33
C PRO A 18 -18.24 14.76 7.31
N HIS A 19 -18.07 15.69 8.26
CA HIS A 19 -17.06 15.63 9.32
C HIS A 19 -17.54 14.90 10.58
N THR A 20 -18.83 14.56 10.65
CA THR A 20 -19.40 13.85 11.80
C THR A 20 -19.45 12.36 11.51
N GLU A 21 -18.44 11.66 12.01
CA GLU A 21 -18.33 10.21 11.88
C GLU A 21 -18.66 9.53 13.21
N LYS A 22 -19.64 8.62 13.22
CA LYS A 22 -20.00 7.85 14.42
C LYS A 22 -20.11 6.36 14.14
N THR A 23 -19.38 5.56 14.90
CA THR A 23 -19.52 4.10 14.85
C THR A 23 -20.84 3.69 15.48
N VAL A 24 -21.69 2.99 14.72
CA VAL A 24 -23.02 2.55 15.14
C VAL A 24 -23.24 1.09 14.75
N GLN A 25 -24.18 0.43 15.44
CA GLN A 25 -24.72 -0.87 14.99
C GLN A 25 -25.98 -0.62 14.17
N VAL A 26 -26.04 -1.20 12.98
CA VAL A 26 -27.15 -1.03 12.04
C VAL A 26 -27.70 -2.41 11.69
N PRO A 27 -29.02 -2.64 11.71
CA PRO A 27 -29.57 -3.90 11.23
C PRO A 27 -29.11 -4.19 9.80
N LYS A 28 -28.67 -5.42 9.50
CA LYS A 28 -28.06 -5.77 8.20
C LYS A 28 -28.93 -5.36 7.01
N ARG A 29 -30.26 -5.54 7.12
CA ARG A 29 -31.24 -5.14 6.09
C ARG A 29 -31.28 -3.62 5.81
N ALA A 30 -30.86 -2.78 6.75
CA ALA A 30 -30.89 -1.33 6.62
C ALA A 30 -29.58 -0.75 6.05
N VAL A 31 -28.50 -1.53 5.98
CA VAL A 31 -27.16 -1.05 5.60
C VAL A 31 -27.14 -0.54 4.17
N GLY A 32 -27.66 -1.29 3.20
CA GLY A 32 -27.66 -0.86 1.79
C GLY A 32 -28.34 0.49 1.60
N LYS A 33 -29.49 0.70 2.27
CA LYS A 33 -30.21 1.99 2.25
C LYS A 33 -29.42 3.12 2.93
N LEU A 34 -28.72 2.82 4.03
CA LEU A 34 -27.86 3.80 4.70
C LEU A 34 -26.69 4.21 3.80
N LEU A 35 -25.95 3.26 3.23
CA LEU A 35 -24.80 3.54 2.36
C LEU A 35 -25.22 4.34 1.11
N ALA A 36 -26.35 4.00 0.50
CA ALA A 36 -26.86 4.71 -0.68
C ALA A 36 -27.25 6.18 -0.42
N ARG A 37 -27.65 6.51 0.82
CA ARG A 37 -28.20 7.84 1.17
C ARG A 37 -27.23 8.72 1.95
N SER A 38 -26.07 8.22 2.33
CA SER A 38 -25.14 8.90 3.21
C SER A 38 -23.69 8.70 2.72
N LEU A 39 -22.73 9.30 3.42
CA LEU A 39 -21.30 9.03 3.19
C LEU A 39 -20.81 7.89 4.10
N SER A 40 -21.73 7.13 4.71
CA SER A 40 -21.42 6.04 5.63
C SER A 40 -20.65 4.93 4.93
N TYR A 41 -19.92 4.13 5.69
CA TYR A 41 -19.15 3.00 5.15
C TYR A 41 -19.09 1.82 6.14
N PRO A 42 -18.92 0.58 5.65
CA PRO A 42 -18.83 -0.60 6.51
C PRO A 42 -17.67 -0.53 7.51
N GLY A 43 -17.89 -1.10 8.71
CA GLY A 43 -16.90 -1.17 9.77
C GLY A 43 -16.91 0.05 10.71
N PRO A 44 -16.03 0.05 11.73
CA PRO A 44 -15.90 1.19 12.65
C PRO A 44 -15.31 2.41 11.92
N CYS A 45 -15.53 3.61 12.45
CA CYS A 45 -15.01 4.82 11.84
C CYS A 45 -13.48 4.82 11.77
N ALA A 46 -12.98 5.30 10.63
CA ALA A 46 -11.58 5.39 10.32
C ALA A 46 -10.87 6.35 11.27
N GLN A 47 -9.64 6.00 11.61
CA GLN A 47 -8.68 6.89 12.24
C GLN A 47 -7.77 7.39 11.13
N TYR A 48 -8.04 8.60 10.66
CA TYR A 48 -7.29 9.22 9.56
C TYR A 48 -5.89 9.65 10.03
N GLY A 49 -4.91 9.35 9.19
CA GLY A 49 -3.52 9.80 9.31
C GLY A 49 -3.26 11.03 8.45
N GLN A 50 -2.03 11.17 7.96
CA GLN A 50 -1.65 12.24 7.06
C GLN A 50 -2.31 12.08 5.69
N SER A 51 -2.42 13.21 4.98
CA SER A 51 -2.93 13.28 3.62
C SER A 51 -2.05 14.18 2.75
N ALA A 52 -1.88 13.82 1.49
CA ALA A 52 -1.11 14.61 0.53
C ALA A 52 -1.83 14.71 -0.82
N PRO A 53 -1.61 15.78 -1.60
CA PRO A 53 -2.13 15.87 -2.96
C PRO A 53 -1.36 14.94 -3.92
N LEU A 54 -2.11 14.37 -4.87
CA LEU A 54 -1.58 13.69 -6.05
C LEU A 54 -2.67 13.72 -7.13
N GLY A 55 -2.29 14.05 -8.36
CA GLY A 55 -3.23 14.44 -9.41
C GLY A 55 -4.13 15.59 -8.95
N ASN A 56 -5.39 15.56 -9.35
CA ASN A 56 -6.42 16.51 -8.93
C ASN A 56 -7.09 16.12 -7.61
N GLY A 57 -6.55 15.13 -6.90
CA GLY A 57 -7.14 14.57 -5.70
C GLY A 57 -6.18 14.52 -4.53
N ARG A 58 -6.53 13.66 -3.57
CA ARG A 58 -5.79 13.50 -2.34
C ARG A 58 -5.72 12.03 -1.95
N LEU A 59 -4.56 11.68 -1.44
CA LEU A 59 -4.28 10.42 -0.79
C LEU A 59 -4.35 10.62 0.73
N THR A 60 -4.87 9.65 1.45
CA THR A 60 -4.99 9.67 2.92
C THR A 60 -4.67 8.30 3.50
N ALA A 61 -3.66 8.22 4.36
CA ALA A 61 -3.46 7.03 5.17
C ALA A 61 -4.56 6.91 6.22
N PHE A 62 -5.07 5.70 6.47
CA PHE A 62 -6.09 5.48 7.48
C PHE A 62 -5.98 4.09 8.13
N SER A 63 -6.71 3.92 9.22
CA SER A 63 -6.88 2.61 9.86
C SER A 63 -8.28 2.47 10.45
N GLN A 64 -8.78 1.24 10.54
CA GLN A 64 -10.02 0.90 11.26
C GLN A 64 -9.69 -0.15 12.33
N THR A 65 -10.22 0.01 13.53
CA THR A 65 -9.88 -0.85 14.68
C THR A 65 -11.11 -1.23 15.49
N ARG A 66 -11.15 -2.45 16.00
CA ARG A 66 -12.07 -2.87 17.07
C ARG A 66 -11.26 -3.01 18.37
N GLY A 67 -11.38 -2.05 19.27
CA GLY A 67 -10.52 -1.99 20.46
C GLY A 67 -9.05 -1.89 20.07
N ARG A 68 -8.25 -2.88 20.47
CA ARG A 68 -6.81 -3.00 20.12
C ARG A 68 -6.54 -3.86 18.88
N THR A 69 -7.58 -4.43 18.26
CA THR A 69 -7.46 -5.27 17.06
C THR A 69 -7.59 -4.38 15.81
N PRO A 70 -6.57 -4.33 14.93
CA PRO A 70 -6.72 -3.69 13.63
C PRO A 70 -7.63 -4.53 12.73
N LEU A 71 -8.52 -3.85 12.02
CA LEU A 71 -9.34 -4.45 10.96
C LEU A 71 -8.80 -4.07 9.58
N VAL A 72 -8.36 -2.83 9.45
CA VAL A 72 -7.86 -2.25 8.19
C VAL A 72 -6.69 -1.33 8.51
N ILE A 73 -5.63 -1.41 7.71
CA ILE A 73 -4.62 -0.36 7.54
C ILE A 73 -4.57 -0.08 6.05
N GLY A 74 -4.72 1.16 5.61
CA GLY A 74 -4.91 1.42 4.18
C GLY A 74 -4.58 2.83 3.72
N LEU A 75 -4.69 2.98 2.41
CA LEU A 75 -4.63 4.21 1.64
C LEU A 75 -6.02 4.46 1.03
N LEU A 76 -6.58 5.63 1.29
CA LEU A 76 -7.72 6.16 0.54
C LEU A 76 -7.18 7.07 -0.56
N ALA A 77 -7.71 6.94 -1.77
CA ALA A 77 -7.50 7.90 -2.84
C ALA A 77 -8.85 8.43 -3.28
N LYS A 78 -9.02 9.76 -3.36
CA LYS A 78 -10.19 10.32 -4.03
C LYS A 78 -10.17 9.95 -5.49
N ASP A 79 -11.34 9.76 -6.11
CA ASP A 79 -11.41 9.43 -7.54
C ASP A 79 -10.67 10.45 -8.39
N SER A 80 -10.71 11.73 -8.01
CA SER A 80 -9.97 12.79 -8.68
C SER A 80 -8.45 12.67 -8.58
N THR A 81 -7.89 11.79 -7.74
CA THR A 81 -6.45 11.51 -7.71
C THR A 81 -5.97 10.94 -9.03
N TYR A 82 -6.80 10.12 -9.67
CA TYR A 82 -6.47 9.49 -10.94
C TYR A 82 -6.67 10.43 -12.14
N ASP A 83 -7.25 11.62 -11.90
CA ASP A 83 -7.41 12.65 -12.89
C ASP A 83 -6.21 13.61 -12.75
N GLY A 84 -5.46 13.85 -13.85
CA GLY A 84 -4.31 14.76 -13.81
C GLY A 84 -3.06 14.21 -13.10
N LEU A 85 -2.89 12.88 -13.04
CA LEU A 85 -1.64 12.27 -12.55
C LEU A 85 -0.42 12.81 -13.33
N PRO A 86 0.72 13.04 -12.66
CA PRO A 86 1.93 13.47 -13.36
C PRO A 86 2.49 12.30 -14.18
N TYR A 87 2.68 12.52 -15.48
CA TYR A 87 3.38 11.60 -16.36
C TYR A 87 4.78 12.09 -16.72
N GLU A 88 4.94 13.41 -16.80
CA GLU A 88 6.21 14.06 -17.11
C GLU A 88 6.54 15.16 -16.08
N PRO A 89 7.74 15.15 -15.49
CA PRO A 89 8.73 14.07 -15.56
C PRO A 89 8.21 12.76 -14.92
N PRO A 90 8.80 11.59 -15.24
CA PRO A 90 8.30 10.29 -14.79
C PRO A 90 8.51 10.06 -13.29
N THR A 91 9.36 10.87 -12.64
CA THR A 91 9.61 10.81 -11.20
C THR A 91 9.51 12.20 -10.58
N SER A 92 9.47 12.27 -9.25
CA SER A 92 9.59 13.53 -8.51
C SER A 92 11.04 14.02 -8.37
N GLY A 93 12.02 13.35 -9.00
CA GLY A 93 13.43 13.73 -8.93
C GLY A 93 14.08 13.56 -7.55
N ILE A 94 13.48 12.74 -6.68
CA ILE A 94 13.94 12.55 -5.29
C ILE A 94 15.15 11.60 -5.23
N TRP A 95 15.08 10.52 -6.00
CA TRP A 95 16.07 9.44 -5.98
C TRP A 95 16.84 9.43 -7.30
N CYS A 96 17.80 10.34 -7.41
CA CYS A 96 18.60 10.50 -8.61
C CYS A 96 20.10 10.39 -8.34
N TYR A 97 20.84 9.98 -9.36
CA TYR A 97 22.29 9.92 -9.34
C TYR A 97 22.83 10.10 -10.75
N ASP A 98 23.67 11.12 -10.95
CA ASP A 98 24.45 11.32 -12.18
C ASP A 98 25.38 10.11 -12.38
N LYS A 99 24.92 9.18 -13.21
CA LYS A 99 25.53 7.86 -13.39
C LYS A 99 26.59 7.90 -14.47
N ASN A 100 26.43 8.78 -15.45
CA ASN A 100 27.40 8.94 -16.54
C ASN A 100 28.54 9.94 -16.19
N GLY A 101 28.39 10.71 -15.11
CA GLY A 101 29.37 11.66 -14.60
C GLY A 101 29.49 12.92 -15.45
N ASP A 102 28.44 13.30 -16.19
CA ASP A 102 28.46 14.45 -17.09
C ASP A 102 28.13 15.78 -16.40
N GLY A 103 27.79 15.74 -15.10
CA GLY A 103 27.46 16.91 -14.29
C GLY A 103 26.00 17.35 -14.40
N THR A 104 25.16 16.60 -15.13
CA THR A 104 23.72 16.79 -15.23
C THR A 104 22.97 15.52 -14.81
N VAL A 105 21.66 15.62 -14.60
CA VAL A 105 20.80 14.46 -14.24
C VAL A 105 19.68 14.36 -15.24
N ASP A 106 19.65 13.27 -16.00
CA ASP A 106 18.52 12.90 -16.86
C ASP A 106 17.44 12.15 -16.04
N GLN A 107 16.29 12.78 -15.80
CA GLN A 107 15.24 12.19 -14.98
C GLN A 107 14.65 10.88 -15.53
N HIS A 108 14.84 10.56 -16.81
CA HIS A 108 14.39 9.30 -17.40
C HIS A 108 15.40 8.15 -17.22
N ARG A 109 16.69 8.47 -17.04
CA ARG A 109 17.77 7.47 -17.05
C ARG A 109 18.50 7.38 -15.71
N GLU A 110 18.45 8.43 -14.93
CA GLU A 110 19.29 8.67 -13.76
C GLU A 110 18.45 8.99 -12.51
N CYS A 111 17.14 8.74 -12.56
CA CYS A 111 16.23 8.78 -11.41
C CYS A 111 15.35 7.53 -11.32
N THR A 112 14.94 7.18 -10.11
CA THR A 112 13.98 6.09 -9.81
C THR A 112 12.91 6.53 -8.79
N GLY A 113 11.98 5.64 -8.47
CA GLY A 113 11.03 5.79 -7.35
C GLY A 113 9.81 6.69 -7.62
N GLY A 114 9.48 6.92 -8.90
CA GLY A 114 8.21 7.52 -9.33
C GLY A 114 7.82 8.81 -8.59
N HIS A 115 6.53 8.97 -8.31
CA HIS A 115 5.97 10.08 -7.54
C HIS A 115 5.51 9.61 -6.16
N GLU A 116 6.42 9.62 -5.18
CA GLU A 116 6.13 9.12 -3.83
C GLU A 116 5.42 10.13 -2.90
N ARG A 117 4.54 9.62 -2.04
CA ARG A 117 3.91 10.35 -0.92
C ARG A 117 3.92 9.47 0.32
N SER A 118 4.81 9.79 1.27
CA SER A 118 4.84 9.16 2.60
C SER A 118 3.79 9.79 3.53
N LEU A 119 2.91 8.97 4.08
CA LEU A 119 1.74 9.37 4.87
C LEU A 119 1.70 8.60 6.19
N ARG A 120 1.96 9.31 7.30
CA ARG A 120 1.93 8.71 8.65
C ARG A 120 0.53 8.23 9.02
N LEU A 121 0.45 7.05 9.63
CA LEU A 121 -0.77 6.59 10.29
C LEU A 121 -1.13 7.48 11.48
N SER A 122 -2.41 7.48 11.87
CA SER A 122 -2.88 8.33 12.96
C SER A 122 -2.11 8.07 14.27
N PRO A 123 -1.79 9.09 15.07
CA PRO A 123 -1.17 8.89 16.38
C PRO A 123 -1.99 8.00 17.31
N LYS A 124 -3.33 8.07 17.19
CA LYS A 124 -4.27 7.25 17.96
C LYS A 124 -4.10 5.76 17.66
N PHE A 125 -3.93 5.39 16.40
CA PHE A 125 -3.70 4.01 15.98
C PHE A 125 -2.38 3.50 16.55
N LYS A 126 -1.28 4.24 16.28
CA LYS A 126 0.08 3.86 16.71
C LYS A 126 0.23 3.70 18.22
N LYS A 127 -0.55 4.43 19.02
CA LYS A 127 -0.54 4.31 20.49
C LYS A 127 -1.35 3.13 21.03
N ARG A 128 -2.36 2.64 20.29
CA ARG A 128 -3.34 1.67 20.82
C ARG A 128 -3.22 0.27 20.27
N VAL A 129 -2.63 0.12 19.09
CA VAL A 129 -2.52 -1.16 18.38
C VAL A 129 -1.06 -1.58 18.35
N ASP A 130 -0.80 -2.81 18.79
CA ASP A 130 0.51 -3.45 18.66
C ASP A 130 0.71 -3.93 17.21
N SER A 131 1.03 -2.97 16.34
CA SER A 131 1.22 -3.17 14.90
C SER A 131 2.66 -2.79 14.54
N PRO A 132 3.34 -3.59 13.68
CA PRO A 132 4.64 -3.20 13.17
C PRO A 132 4.54 -2.02 12.20
N PHE A 133 3.41 -1.83 11.53
CA PHE A 133 3.22 -0.79 10.51
C PHE A 133 3.11 0.61 11.11
N THR A 134 3.82 1.57 10.53
CA THR A 134 3.95 2.93 11.08
C THR A 134 3.49 4.04 10.13
N TYR A 135 3.67 3.87 8.82
CA TYR A 135 3.21 4.79 7.77
C TYR A 135 2.90 4.03 6.48
N VAL A 136 2.18 4.69 5.59
CA VAL A 136 1.85 4.21 4.25
C VAL A 136 2.53 5.14 3.25
N LEU A 137 3.18 4.61 2.24
CA LEU A 137 3.71 5.39 1.13
C LEU A 137 3.00 4.95 -0.14
N ALA A 138 2.47 5.91 -0.88
CA ALA A 138 1.96 5.68 -2.23
C ALA A 138 3.03 6.14 -3.22
N ASN A 139 3.43 5.27 -4.13
CA ASN A 139 4.30 5.62 -5.24
C ASN A 139 3.51 5.48 -6.54
N TRP A 140 3.44 6.55 -7.33
CA TRP A 140 2.85 6.50 -8.67
C TRP A 140 3.96 6.35 -9.71
N ASN A 141 3.91 5.27 -10.49
CA ASN A 141 4.86 4.96 -11.56
C ASN A 141 4.17 5.19 -12.92
N PRO A 142 4.34 6.37 -13.57
CA PRO A 142 3.57 6.71 -14.77
C PRO A 142 3.88 5.85 -15.99
N THR A 143 5.09 5.31 -16.07
CA THR A 143 5.55 4.40 -17.13
C THR A 143 5.74 2.97 -16.63
N GLY A 144 5.41 2.70 -15.37
CA GLY A 144 5.82 1.49 -14.68
C GLY A 144 7.33 1.40 -14.46
N HIS A 145 7.80 0.21 -14.09
CA HIS A 145 9.21 -0.10 -13.85
C HIS A 145 9.52 -1.56 -14.17
N MET A 146 10.79 -1.96 -14.05
CA MET A 146 11.22 -3.34 -14.31
C MET A 146 10.46 -4.36 -13.42
N PRO A 147 10.24 -5.61 -13.88
CA PRO A 147 10.73 -6.18 -15.14
C PRO A 147 9.98 -5.67 -16.38
N ALA A 148 10.73 -5.51 -17.48
CA ALA A 148 10.16 -5.16 -18.78
C ALA A 148 9.08 -6.17 -19.20
N HIS A 149 8.03 -5.68 -19.84
CA HIS A 149 6.83 -6.41 -20.29
C HIS A 149 5.98 -7.03 -19.18
N ILE A 150 6.34 -6.84 -17.91
CA ILE A 150 5.60 -7.33 -16.76
C ILE A 150 5.00 -6.16 -15.98
N TRP A 151 5.84 -5.23 -15.51
CA TRP A 151 5.43 -4.06 -14.72
C TRP A 151 5.71 -2.72 -15.42
N ASP A 152 6.01 -2.74 -16.72
CA ASP A 152 6.29 -1.56 -17.56
C ASP A 152 5.01 -0.83 -18.04
N VAL A 153 4.00 -0.77 -17.18
CA VAL A 153 2.71 -0.11 -17.43
C VAL A 153 2.32 0.76 -16.24
N PRO A 154 1.50 1.81 -16.41
CA PRO A 154 1.19 2.73 -15.33
C PRO A 154 0.51 2.04 -14.13
N HIS A 155 1.08 2.21 -12.92
CA HIS A 155 0.58 1.56 -11.71
C HIS A 155 0.97 2.31 -10.43
N PHE A 156 0.37 1.91 -9.31
CA PHE A 156 0.73 2.40 -7.98
C PHE A 156 1.35 1.30 -7.13
N ASP A 157 2.38 1.66 -6.39
CA ASP A 157 2.93 0.82 -5.32
C ASP A 157 2.49 1.39 -3.99
N VAL A 158 1.78 0.58 -3.19
CA VAL A 158 1.28 1.03 -1.90
C VAL A 158 2.08 0.34 -0.80
N HIS A 159 3.12 1.00 -0.33
CA HIS A 159 4.01 0.47 0.67
C HIS A 159 3.46 0.69 2.08
N PHE A 160 3.44 -0.37 2.89
CA PHE A 160 3.11 -0.35 4.30
C PHE A 160 4.37 -0.62 5.11
N TYR A 161 5.02 0.45 5.58
CA TYR A 161 6.34 0.38 6.19
C TYR A 161 6.29 0.04 7.69
N MET A 162 7.25 -0.77 8.11
CA MET A 162 7.46 -1.28 9.47
C MET A 162 8.68 -0.68 10.16
N ASN A 163 9.68 -0.22 9.39
CA ASN A 163 10.85 0.48 9.90
C ASN A 163 10.58 2.00 10.02
N PRO A 164 11.43 2.76 10.75
CA PRO A 164 11.34 4.22 10.79
C PRO A 164 11.59 4.84 9.41
N GLU A 165 10.84 5.90 9.10
CA GLU A 165 10.99 6.67 7.85
C GLU A 165 12.43 7.18 7.63
N ALA A 166 13.14 7.54 8.71
CA ALA A 166 14.53 7.97 8.64
C ALA A 166 15.48 6.85 8.19
N GLU A 167 15.20 5.59 8.54
CA GLU A 167 16.02 4.44 8.08
C GLU A 167 15.83 4.22 6.58
N ARG A 168 14.58 4.35 6.10
CA ARG A 168 14.27 4.32 4.67
C ARG A 168 15.00 5.42 3.90
N LEU A 169 14.89 6.67 4.37
CA LEU A 169 15.50 7.84 3.71
C LEU A 169 17.04 7.81 3.71
N ALA A 170 17.66 6.98 4.56
CA ALA A 170 19.11 6.81 4.61
C ALA A 170 19.65 5.85 3.53
N ILE A 171 18.80 5.18 2.76
CA ILE A 171 19.20 4.31 1.65
C ILE A 171 19.51 5.21 0.45
N ARG A 172 20.81 5.42 0.17
CA ARG A 172 21.26 6.45 -0.76
C ARG A 172 21.18 5.99 -2.23
N PRO A 173 20.96 6.91 -3.17
CA PRO A 173 21.17 6.62 -4.57
C PRO A 173 22.68 6.53 -4.92
N GLY A 174 23.02 5.88 -6.04
CA GLY A 174 24.38 5.67 -6.52
C GLY A 174 24.47 4.82 -7.78
N PRO A 175 25.69 4.42 -8.20
CA PRO A 175 25.91 3.84 -9.52
C PRO A 175 25.60 2.33 -9.61
N CYS A 176 25.35 1.66 -8.49
CA CYS A 176 25.05 0.23 -8.46
C CYS A 176 23.63 -0.07 -9.00
N PRO A 177 23.23 -1.35 -9.18
CA PRO A 177 21.94 -1.69 -9.79
C PRO A 177 20.76 -0.95 -9.14
N GLN A 178 19.76 -0.62 -9.97
CA GLN A 178 18.59 0.18 -9.60
C GLN A 178 18.90 1.55 -8.97
N LEU A 179 20.06 2.12 -9.33
CA LEU A 179 20.54 3.40 -8.82
C LEU A 179 20.77 3.43 -7.30
N THR A 180 21.06 2.29 -6.67
CA THR A 180 21.43 2.28 -5.24
C THR A 180 22.91 2.58 -5.06
N ASN A 181 23.27 3.20 -3.94
CA ASN A 181 24.66 3.39 -3.53
C ASN A 181 25.39 2.05 -3.34
N CYS A 182 26.62 1.93 -3.84
CA CYS A 182 27.36 0.67 -3.82
C CYS A 182 27.73 0.18 -2.41
N ASP A 183 27.81 1.04 -1.39
CA ASP A 183 28.01 0.62 0.00
C ASP A 183 26.71 0.14 0.66
N ASP A 184 25.57 0.59 0.13
CA ASP A 184 24.24 0.26 0.65
C ASP A 184 23.67 -0.97 -0.06
N TYR A 185 24.00 -1.19 -1.33
CA TYR A 185 23.52 -2.32 -2.12
C TYR A 185 23.76 -3.68 -1.44
N PRO A 186 24.96 -4.02 -0.92
CA PRO A 186 25.16 -5.27 -0.19
C PRO A 186 24.24 -5.45 1.02
N LYS A 187 23.83 -4.35 1.70
CA LYS A 187 22.89 -4.43 2.84
C LYS A 187 21.49 -4.83 2.39
N GLY A 188 21.05 -4.37 1.21
CA GLY A 188 19.80 -4.79 0.60
C GLY A 188 19.78 -6.26 0.19
N LYS A 189 20.96 -6.85 -0.05
CA LYS A 189 21.12 -8.28 -0.39
C LYS A 189 21.15 -9.21 0.82
N ILE A 190 21.21 -8.68 2.04
CA ILE A 190 21.12 -9.50 3.26
C ILE A 190 19.66 -9.89 3.48
N LEU A 191 19.33 -11.12 3.11
CA LEU A 191 17.97 -11.65 3.27
C LEU A 191 17.65 -11.92 4.76
N PRO A 192 16.39 -11.71 5.20
CA PRO A 192 15.90 -12.25 6.46
C PRO A 192 16.06 -13.77 6.54
N ALA A 193 16.06 -14.32 7.76
CA ALA A 193 15.99 -15.76 7.95
C ALA A 193 14.78 -16.35 7.20
N ALA A 194 14.97 -17.48 6.52
CA ALA A 194 13.99 -18.04 5.58
C ALA A 194 12.58 -18.21 6.19
N LYS A 195 12.48 -18.55 7.49
CA LYS A 195 11.19 -18.68 8.19
C LYS A 195 10.36 -17.39 8.24
N TYR A 196 10.97 -16.22 8.01
CA TYR A 196 10.31 -14.90 8.00
C TYR A 196 9.83 -14.47 6.61
N LEU A 197 10.01 -15.31 5.59
CA LEU A 197 9.55 -15.10 4.24
C LEU A 197 8.79 -16.34 3.76
N HIS A 198 7.84 -16.14 2.86
CA HIS A 198 7.28 -17.27 2.13
C HIS A 198 8.28 -17.68 1.01
N PRO A 199 8.50 -18.99 0.76
CA PRO A 199 9.54 -19.45 -0.15
C PRO A 199 9.40 -18.98 -1.60
N ASP A 200 8.20 -18.60 -2.05
CA ASP A 200 7.98 -18.12 -3.42
C ASP A 200 8.53 -16.72 -3.70
N TYR A 201 8.81 -15.92 -2.65
CA TYR A 201 9.39 -14.59 -2.81
C TYR A 201 10.89 -14.69 -3.00
N LYS A 202 11.36 -14.24 -4.17
CA LYS A 202 12.76 -14.34 -4.58
C LYS A 202 13.40 -12.97 -4.68
N ASP A 203 14.69 -12.94 -4.39
CA ASP A 203 15.52 -11.79 -4.66
C ASP A 203 15.82 -11.73 -6.16
N THR A 204 15.41 -10.64 -6.80
CA THR A 204 15.58 -10.39 -8.24
C THR A 204 16.43 -9.15 -8.51
N ASP A 205 17.34 -8.81 -7.58
CA ASP A 205 18.22 -7.62 -7.67
C ASP A 205 17.48 -6.28 -7.66
N ALA A 206 16.28 -6.24 -7.07
CA ALA A 206 15.42 -5.05 -7.00
C ALA A 206 15.69 -4.21 -5.74
N VAL A 207 16.96 -3.83 -5.52
CA VAL A 207 17.39 -2.98 -4.40
C VAL A 207 17.30 -1.51 -4.79
N GLU A 208 16.29 -0.80 -4.30
CA GLU A 208 16.05 0.61 -4.67
C GLU A 208 16.45 1.61 -3.56
N PRO A 209 17.01 2.78 -3.93
CA PRO A 209 17.24 3.87 -3.01
C PRO A 209 15.92 4.35 -2.41
N GLY A 210 15.97 4.78 -1.14
CA GLY A 210 14.78 5.20 -0.43
C GLY A 210 13.73 4.09 -0.21
N MET A 211 14.04 2.80 -0.41
CA MET A 211 13.07 1.71 -0.21
C MET A 211 13.73 0.46 0.40
N GLY A 212 14.73 -0.10 -0.27
CA GLY A 212 15.33 -1.39 0.06
C GLY A 212 15.11 -2.43 -1.04
N ASN A 213 15.23 -3.72 -0.71
CA ASN A 213 15.09 -4.79 -1.70
C ASN A 213 13.66 -5.32 -1.79
N HIS A 214 13.16 -5.44 -3.00
CA HIS A 214 11.84 -5.93 -3.34
C HIS A 214 11.93 -7.43 -3.67
N LEU A 215 11.40 -8.28 -2.77
CA LEU A 215 11.32 -9.72 -3.02
C LEU A 215 10.02 -10.05 -3.76
N VAL A 216 10.16 -10.77 -4.87
CA VAL A 216 9.12 -10.96 -5.88
C VAL A 216 8.54 -12.37 -5.84
N ASP A 217 7.21 -12.50 -5.83
CA ASP A 217 6.55 -13.79 -6.06
C ASP A 217 6.63 -14.18 -7.53
N THR A 218 7.67 -14.91 -7.89
CA THR A 218 7.93 -15.36 -9.27
C THR A 218 6.91 -16.36 -9.82
N THR A 219 5.95 -16.82 -9.00
CA THR A 219 4.87 -17.72 -9.43
C THR A 219 3.58 -16.97 -9.80
N ALA A 220 3.56 -15.64 -9.65
CA ALA A 220 2.40 -14.83 -9.95
C ALA A 220 2.05 -14.88 -11.45
N PRO A 221 0.76 -14.77 -11.84
CA PRO A 221 0.32 -15.00 -13.22
C PRO A 221 1.05 -14.16 -14.27
N GLU A 222 1.44 -12.93 -13.94
CA GLU A 222 2.16 -12.01 -14.82
C GLU A 222 3.57 -12.51 -15.21
N PHE A 223 4.17 -13.39 -14.42
CA PHE A 223 5.44 -14.08 -14.77
C PHE A 223 5.21 -15.31 -15.66
N HIS A 224 3.96 -15.65 -15.95
CA HIS A 224 3.56 -16.83 -16.72
C HIS A 224 2.62 -16.46 -17.89
N GLY A 225 2.78 -15.25 -18.44
CA GLY A 225 2.00 -14.76 -19.60
C GLY A 225 0.63 -14.19 -19.25
N GLY A 226 0.28 -14.14 -17.97
CA GLY A 226 -0.89 -13.41 -17.47
C GLY A 226 -0.71 -11.89 -17.56
N ARG A 227 -1.81 -11.15 -17.42
CA ARG A 227 -1.76 -9.69 -17.36
C ARG A 227 -1.44 -9.25 -15.93
N PHE A 228 -0.58 -8.25 -15.79
CA PHE A 228 -0.37 -7.58 -14.51
C PHE A 228 -1.63 -6.83 -14.06
N THR A 229 -2.27 -7.34 -13.02
CA THR A 229 -3.41 -6.70 -12.35
C THR A 229 -3.00 -6.08 -11.02
N SER A 230 -2.43 -6.92 -10.16
CA SER A 230 -1.81 -6.51 -8.90
C SER A 230 -0.86 -7.62 -8.44
N SER A 231 0.17 -7.21 -7.73
CA SER A 231 1.23 -8.08 -7.22
C SER A 231 1.49 -7.70 -5.77
N PHE A 232 1.95 -8.66 -4.97
CA PHE A 232 2.37 -8.39 -3.61
C PHE A 232 3.88 -8.54 -3.54
N ILE A 233 4.54 -7.64 -2.81
CA ILE A 233 5.99 -7.64 -2.61
C ILE A 233 6.30 -7.67 -1.11
N TYR A 234 7.34 -8.44 -0.77
CA TYR A 234 8.01 -8.34 0.52
C TYR A 234 9.21 -7.41 0.39
N GLY A 235 9.13 -6.26 1.05
CA GLY A 235 10.24 -5.35 1.18
C GLY A 235 11.18 -5.74 2.31
N ILE A 236 12.48 -5.75 2.03
CA ILE A 236 13.50 -6.04 3.04
C ILE A 236 14.59 -4.98 3.08
N TRP A 237 15.24 -4.88 4.24
CA TRP A 237 16.48 -4.15 4.41
C TRP A 237 17.33 -4.79 5.49
N ASN A 238 18.60 -5.06 5.20
CA ASN A 238 19.61 -5.51 6.17
C ASN A 238 19.13 -6.65 7.07
N GLY A 239 18.64 -7.73 6.46
CA GLY A 239 18.18 -8.93 7.16
C GLY A 239 16.80 -8.84 7.80
N LYS A 240 16.03 -7.78 7.54
CA LYS A 240 14.69 -7.56 8.13
C LYS A 240 13.66 -7.30 7.05
N VAL A 241 12.44 -7.80 7.26
CA VAL A 241 11.26 -7.34 6.51
C VAL A 241 10.91 -5.93 6.98
N THR A 242 10.89 -4.98 6.06
CA THR A 242 10.69 -3.55 6.35
C THR A 242 9.39 -2.99 5.77
N PHE A 243 8.82 -3.60 4.74
CA PHE A 243 7.51 -3.19 4.23
C PHE A 243 6.77 -4.33 3.52
N TYR A 244 5.46 -4.13 3.38
CA TYR A 244 4.58 -4.89 2.50
C TYR A 244 4.04 -3.97 1.43
N GLU A 245 3.91 -4.46 0.20
CA GLU A 245 3.54 -3.60 -0.92
C GLU A 245 2.63 -4.34 -1.89
N PRO A 246 1.34 -3.96 -1.93
CA PRO A 246 0.49 -4.21 -3.07
C PRO A 246 0.84 -3.21 -4.20
N MET A 247 1.39 -3.73 -5.29
CA MET A 247 1.42 -3.04 -6.58
C MET A 247 0.06 -3.21 -7.26
N VAL A 248 -0.52 -2.14 -7.79
CA VAL A 248 -1.86 -2.16 -8.41
C VAL A 248 -1.85 -1.40 -9.72
N ASN A 249 -2.10 -2.12 -10.81
CA ASN A 249 -2.20 -1.56 -12.15
C ASN A 249 -3.31 -0.50 -12.21
N LEU A 250 -3.06 0.64 -12.88
CA LEU A 250 -4.03 1.73 -12.98
C LEU A 250 -5.38 1.26 -13.55
N THR A 251 -5.38 0.27 -14.45
CA THR A 251 -6.60 -0.31 -15.02
C THR A 251 -7.52 -0.91 -13.96
N GLN A 252 -6.97 -1.45 -12.85
CA GLN A 252 -7.79 -1.96 -11.75
C GLN A 252 -8.54 -0.83 -11.04
N TYR A 253 -7.86 0.29 -10.74
CA TYR A 253 -8.54 1.43 -10.12
C TYR A 253 -9.59 2.07 -11.02
N ASN A 254 -9.30 2.19 -12.31
CA ASN A 254 -10.28 2.71 -13.28
C ASN A 254 -11.49 1.76 -13.41
N GLY A 255 -11.26 0.46 -13.43
CA GLY A 255 -12.31 -0.55 -13.46
C GLY A 255 -13.19 -0.55 -12.20
N LEU A 256 -12.58 -0.38 -11.03
CA LEU A 256 -13.31 -0.23 -9.76
C LEU A 256 -14.18 1.04 -9.78
N ARG A 257 -13.62 2.19 -10.20
CA ARG A 257 -14.34 3.48 -10.27
C ARG A 257 -15.54 3.44 -11.22
N ASN A 258 -15.41 2.77 -12.36
CA ASN A 258 -16.47 2.72 -13.37
C ASN A 258 -17.40 1.49 -13.25
N GLY A 259 -17.14 0.59 -12.30
CA GLY A 259 -17.97 -0.59 -12.03
C GLY A 259 -17.78 -1.75 -13.00
N THR A 260 -16.70 -1.77 -13.78
CA THR A 260 -16.34 -2.92 -14.63
C THR A 260 -15.50 -3.97 -13.91
N ILE A 261 -14.95 -3.63 -12.75
CA ILE A 261 -14.22 -4.54 -11.85
C ILE A 261 -14.85 -4.44 -10.46
N ASP A 262 -15.16 -5.58 -9.86
CA ASP A 262 -15.68 -5.68 -8.50
C ASP A 262 -14.58 -5.50 -7.45
N ASP A 263 -14.99 -5.08 -6.25
CA ASP A 263 -14.17 -5.12 -5.05
C ASP A 263 -13.51 -6.51 -4.88
N ARG A 264 -12.21 -6.54 -4.60
CA ARG A 264 -11.46 -7.80 -4.47
C ARG A 264 -10.49 -7.77 -3.30
N CYS A 265 -10.36 -8.91 -2.64
CA CYS A 265 -9.26 -9.21 -1.73
C CYS A 265 -8.40 -10.34 -2.31
N VAL A 266 -7.09 -10.24 -2.12
CA VAL A 266 -6.10 -11.21 -2.55
C VAL A 266 -5.36 -11.73 -1.31
N PRO A 267 -5.34 -13.05 -1.06
CA PRO A 267 -4.56 -13.63 0.03
C PRO A 267 -3.07 -13.32 -0.13
N ILE A 268 -2.41 -12.98 0.99
CA ILE A 268 -0.96 -12.85 1.02
C ILE A 268 -0.37 -14.23 1.28
N LYS A 269 0.66 -14.62 0.52
CA LYS A 269 1.46 -15.80 0.84
C LYS A 269 2.33 -15.53 2.07
N LEU A 270 1.92 -16.07 3.22
CA LEU A 270 2.47 -15.71 4.54
C LEU A 270 3.74 -16.49 4.90
N PRO A 271 4.65 -15.91 5.70
CA PRO A 271 5.80 -16.64 6.22
C PRO A 271 5.37 -17.65 7.29
N GLN A 272 6.29 -18.58 7.62
CA GLN A 272 6.08 -19.55 8.69
C GLN A 272 6.09 -18.89 10.08
N ALA A 273 6.93 -17.87 10.27
CA ALA A 273 7.14 -17.16 11.52
C ALA A 273 7.33 -15.66 11.29
N TYR A 274 7.37 -14.89 12.37
CA TYR A 274 7.53 -13.43 12.33
C TYR A 274 8.65 -13.03 13.29
N ALA A 275 9.52 -12.11 12.85
CA ALA A 275 10.66 -11.66 13.67
C ALA A 275 10.23 -10.80 14.86
N ARG A 276 9.05 -10.17 14.78
CA ARG A 276 8.51 -9.27 15.81
C ARG A 276 7.05 -9.61 16.08
N SER A 277 6.66 -9.62 17.35
CA SER A 277 5.26 -9.78 17.73
C SER A 277 4.40 -8.60 17.24
N GLY A 278 3.15 -8.86 16.91
CA GLY A 278 2.21 -7.83 16.48
C GLY A 278 1.09 -8.37 15.59
N TRP A 279 0.21 -7.47 15.17
CA TRP A 279 -0.85 -7.79 14.21
C TRP A 279 -0.34 -7.72 12.76
N TYR A 280 -0.45 -8.83 12.03
CA TYR A 280 -0.08 -8.91 10.61
C TYR A 280 -1.28 -9.27 9.74
N PRO A 281 -1.43 -8.67 8.55
CA PRO A 281 -2.53 -8.98 7.64
C PRO A 281 -2.38 -10.37 7.02
N THR A 282 -3.50 -10.92 6.56
CA THR A 282 -3.51 -12.17 5.78
C THR A 282 -3.91 -11.95 4.32
N GLN A 283 -4.37 -10.74 3.99
CA GLN A 283 -4.80 -10.36 2.65
C GLN A 283 -4.61 -8.85 2.44
N TYR A 284 -4.55 -8.44 1.18
CA TYR A 284 -4.75 -7.06 0.77
C TYR A 284 -6.00 -6.94 -0.10
N CYS A 285 -6.63 -5.78 -0.10
CA CYS A 285 -7.88 -5.55 -0.81
C CYS A 285 -7.85 -4.22 -1.57
N MET A 286 -8.48 -4.23 -2.75
CA MET A 286 -8.74 -3.07 -3.60
C MET A 286 -10.25 -2.91 -3.71
N ARG A 287 -10.78 -1.74 -3.33
CA ARG A 287 -12.22 -1.46 -3.33
C ARG A 287 -12.54 -0.07 -3.83
N HIS A 288 -13.80 0.16 -4.21
CA HIS A 288 -14.34 1.50 -4.45
C HIS A 288 -15.57 1.79 -3.59
N ARG A 289 -15.63 3.02 -3.08
CA ARG A 289 -16.77 3.53 -2.31
C ARG A 289 -17.47 4.60 -3.12
N TYR A 290 -18.40 4.17 -3.98
CA TYR A 290 -19.17 5.08 -4.87
C TYR A 290 -19.80 6.27 -4.14
N ASN A 291 -20.36 6.05 -2.95
CA ASN A 291 -21.00 7.11 -2.18
C ASN A 291 -20.03 8.17 -1.64
N ARG A 292 -18.72 7.95 -1.75
CA ARG A 292 -17.65 8.85 -1.29
C ARG A 292 -16.64 9.23 -2.39
N ALA A 293 -16.82 8.68 -3.59
CA ALA A 293 -15.91 8.83 -4.73
C ALA A 293 -14.45 8.59 -4.32
N GLU A 294 -14.17 7.43 -3.74
CA GLU A 294 -12.83 7.05 -3.29
C GLU A 294 -12.54 5.56 -3.54
N THR A 295 -11.33 5.27 -4.00
CA THR A 295 -10.76 3.92 -3.99
C THR A 295 -10.03 3.67 -2.68
N VAL A 296 -9.87 2.39 -2.34
CA VAL A 296 -9.23 1.93 -1.11
C VAL A 296 -8.27 0.80 -1.44
N THR A 297 -7.00 0.97 -1.09
CA THR A 297 -6.00 -0.11 -1.06
C THR A 297 -5.60 -0.37 0.38
N SER A 298 -5.74 -1.60 0.83
CA SER A 298 -5.69 -1.90 2.26
C SER A 298 -5.13 -3.28 2.58
N LEU A 299 -4.47 -3.37 3.73
CA LEU A 299 -4.15 -4.62 4.43
C LEU A 299 -5.30 -4.97 5.37
N GLU A 300 -5.72 -6.24 5.37
CA GLU A 300 -6.86 -6.73 6.15
C GLU A 300 -6.64 -8.17 6.67
N GLY A 301 -7.62 -8.69 7.42
CA GLY A 301 -7.59 -10.06 7.94
C GLY A 301 -6.56 -10.27 9.04
N PHE A 302 -6.29 -9.23 9.84
CA PHE A 302 -5.18 -9.24 10.80
C PHE A 302 -5.25 -10.37 11.82
N VAL A 303 -4.12 -11.05 12.00
CA VAL A 303 -3.89 -12.08 13.03
C VAL A 303 -2.72 -11.65 13.90
N TYR A 304 -2.86 -11.78 15.22
CA TYR A 304 -1.76 -11.54 16.14
C TYR A 304 -0.74 -12.66 16.04
N ARG A 305 0.52 -12.29 15.87
CA ARG A 305 1.65 -13.21 15.79
C ARG A 305 2.60 -12.91 16.93
N THR A 306 3.09 -13.97 17.57
CA THR A 306 4.19 -13.89 18.52
C THR A 306 5.49 -14.08 17.75
N ALA A 307 6.53 -13.33 18.11
CA ALA A 307 7.86 -13.53 17.55
C ALA A 307 8.35 -14.97 17.77
N GLY A 308 8.95 -15.59 16.76
CA GLY A 308 9.31 -17.02 16.81
C GLY A 308 10.36 -17.43 15.81
#